data_AF-A0A5E4U1G7-F1
#
_entry.id   AF-A0A5E4U1G7-F1
#
_cell.length_a   1.000
_cell.length_b   1.000
_cell.length_c   1.000
_cell.angle_alpha   90.00
_cell.angle_beta   90.00
_cell.angle_gamma   90.00
#
_symmetry.space_group_name_H-M   'P 1'
#
loop_
_entity.id
_entity.type
_entity.pdbx_description
1 polymer ?
#
loop_
_entity_poly.entity_id
_entity_poly.type
_entity_poly.pdbx_seq_one_letter_code
_entity_poly.pdbx_strand_id
1 'polypeptide(L)'
;MEDEAFSIWTPHQAFYIQSMLFNTTSAFQSCSIAEKIIKKISVGEIDPQEKKDLLLDCLQNVVNQSGAISRYFFPSREGMKGTDKKTIHRDRGQYLSKVFGVKDDSPLMNRALRNSIEHFDERLDLYLQEGIVGYIFPSLILPEPEDSDVPHHIFRAYYLKEGIFQVLGERYEVQPIVEEVARIHDLLVKFDGNGGVFHS
;
A
#
# COMPACT_ATOMS: atom_id res chain seq x y z
N MET A 1 -22.58 26.53 -21.30
CA MET A 1 -21.46 26.45 -20.35
C MET A 1 -20.91 25.06 -20.51
N GLU A 2 -19.75 24.91 -21.15
CA GLU A 2 -18.98 23.68 -21.02
C GLU A 2 -18.64 23.56 -19.53
N ASP A 3 -18.98 22.43 -18.89
CA ASP A 3 -18.53 22.14 -17.54
C ASP A 3 -17.00 22.20 -17.56
N GLU A 4 -16.41 23.22 -16.91
CA GLU A 4 -14.96 23.29 -16.73
C GLU A 4 -14.53 22.01 -16.01
N ALA A 5 -13.79 21.16 -16.72
CA ALA A 5 -13.28 19.93 -16.15
C ALA A 5 -12.41 20.29 -14.94
N PHE A 6 -12.72 19.69 -13.77
CA PHE A 6 -11.97 19.93 -12.53
C PHE A 6 -10.46 19.81 -12.75
N SER A 7 -9.71 20.74 -12.20
CA SER A 7 -8.25 20.74 -12.20
C SER A 7 -7.70 21.22 -10.86
N ILE A 8 -6.53 20.72 -10.49
CA ILE A 8 -5.80 21.27 -9.34
C ILE A 8 -5.07 22.52 -9.82
N TRP A 9 -5.29 23.67 -9.16
CA TRP A 9 -4.60 24.92 -9.46
C TRP A 9 -3.08 24.70 -9.52
N THR A 10 -2.42 25.18 -10.58
CA THR A 10 -1.04 24.84 -10.91
C THR A 10 -0.06 24.96 -9.74
N PRO A 11 -0.03 26.06 -8.97
CA PRO A 11 0.84 26.17 -7.79
C PRO A 11 0.55 25.11 -6.71
N HIS A 12 -0.69 24.61 -6.60
CA HIS A 12 -1.04 23.57 -5.63
C HIS A 12 -0.56 22.17 -6.04
N GLN A 13 -0.25 21.94 -7.32
CA GLN A 13 0.17 20.63 -7.82
C GLN A 13 1.49 20.18 -7.17
N ALA A 14 2.41 21.12 -6.91
CA ALA A 14 3.66 20.86 -6.22
C ALA A 14 3.45 20.21 -4.84
N PHE A 15 2.42 20.61 -4.08
CA PHE A 15 2.11 19.99 -2.77
C PHE A 15 1.66 18.53 -2.93
N TYR A 16 0.87 18.22 -3.95
CA TYR A 16 0.46 16.85 -4.23
C TYR A 16 1.65 16.00 -4.68
N ILE A 17 2.52 16.53 -5.53
CA ILE A 17 3.73 15.84 -5.99
C ILE A 17 4.64 15.52 -4.81
N GLN A 18 4.98 16.52 -4.01
CA GLN A 18 5.86 16.36 -2.84
C GLN A 18 5.27 15.39 -1.81
N SER A 19 3.96 15.47 -1.57
CA SER A 19 3.29 14.53 -0.65
C SER A 19 3.33 13.10 -1.17
N MET A 20 3.10 12.86 -2.46
CA MET A 20 3.19 11.50 -3.02
C MET A 20 4.64 11.01 -3.15
N LEU A 21 5.61 11.90 -3.42
CA LEU A 21 7.04 11.57 -3.41
C LEU A 21 7.50 11.08 -2.04
N PHE A 22 7.05 11.73 -0.96
CA PHE A 22 7.34 11.29 0.39
C PHE A 22 6.92 9.83 0.62
N ASN A 23 5.66 9.49 0.26
CA ASN A 23 5.14 8.13 0.43
C ASN A 23 5.88 7.11 -0.45
N THR A 24 6.05 7.40 -1.75
CA THR A 24 6.73 6.50 -2.69
C THR A 24 8.21 6.27 -2.32
N THR A 25 8.92 7.32 -1.87
CA THR A 25 10.31 7.22 -1.43
C THR A 25 10.43 6.36 -0.17
N SER A 26 9.52 6.52 0.80
CA SER A 26 9.49 5.68 1.99
C SER A 26 9.23 4.21 1.64
N ALA A 27 8.28 3.94 0.73
CA ALA A 27 8.01 2.59 0.24
C ALA A 27 9.27 1.97 -0.39
N PHE A 28 9.96 2.71 -1.25
CA PHE A 28 11.17 2.25 -1.93
C PHE A 28 12.36 1.97 -1.01
N GLN A 29 12.55 2.80 0.02
CA GLN A 29 13.57 2.53 1.04
C GLN A 29 13.29 1.19 1.73
N SER A 30 12.03 0.92 2.09
CA SER A 30 11.62 -0.37 2.66
C SER A 30 11.78 -1.52 1.65
N CYS A 31 11.40 -1.34 0.38
CA CYS A 31 11.61 -2.35 -0.66
C CYS A 31 13.09 -2.73 -0.80
N SER A 32 14.00 -1.74 -0.81
CA SER A 32 15.44 -2.01 -0.94
C SER A 32 16.00 -2.81 0.23
N ILE A 33 15.48 -2.60 1.44
CA ILE A 33 15.87 -3.38 2.62
C ILE A 33 15.28 -4.80 2.52
N ALA A 34 14.00 -4.92 2.20
CA ALA A 34 13.31 -6.21 2.05
C ALA A 34 13.97 -7.07 0.97
N GLU A 35 14.27 -6.51 -0.20
CA GLU A 35 14.95 -7.19 -1.31
C GLU A 35 16.29 -7.77 -0.88
N LYS A 36 17.11 -7.00 -0.14
CA LYS A 36 18.41 -7.48 0.37
C LYS A 36 18.23 -8.67 1.32
N ILE A 37 17.23 -8.62 2.20
CA ILE A 37 16.95 -9.72 3.14
C ILE A 37 16.47 -10.96 2.37
N ILE A 38 15.48 -10.80 1.49
CA ILE A 38 14.94 -11.89 0.66
C ILE A 38 16.04 -12.53 -0.18
N LYS A 39 16.95 -11.73 -0.76
CA LYS A 39 18.10 -12.23 -1.51
C LYS A 39 19.01 -13.10 -0.65
N LYS A 40 19.36 -12.65 0.56
CA LYS A 40 20.18 -13.44 1.50
C LYS A 40 19.51 -14.75 1.90
N ILE A 41 18.19 -14.73 2.14
CA ILE A 41 17.41 -15.94 2.40
C ILE A 41 17.46 -16.89 1.19
N SER A 42 17.26 -16.36 -0.02
CA SER A 42 17.20 -17.17 -1.25
C SER A 42 18.50 -17.90 -1.59
N VAL A 43 19.65 -17.35 -1.18
CA VAL A 43 20.97 -17.99 -1.37
C VAL A 43 21.41 -18.80 -0.15
N GLY A 44 20.56 -18.92 0.89
CA GLY A 44 20.86 -19.63 2.12
C GLY A 44 21.92 -18.97 3.01
N GLU A 45 22.17 -17.66 2.84
CA GLU A 45 23.12 -16.92 3.68
C GLU A 45 22.58 -16.71 5.10
N ILE A 46 21.26 -16.56 5.25
CA ILE A 46 20.57 -16.38 6.54
C ILE A 46 19.33 -17.27 6.61
N ASP A 47 18.94 -17.65 7.83
CA ASP A 47 17.66 -18.33 8.08
C ASP A 47 16.48 -17.37 7.86
N PRO A 48 15.35 -17.80 7.25
CA PRO A 48 14.17 -16.96 7.05
C PRO A 48 13.65 -16.28 8.32
N GLN A 49 13.82 -16.90 9.49
CA GLN A 49 13.36 -16.33 10.76
C GLN A 49 14.34 -15.31 11.36
N GLU A 50 15.61 -15.27 10.93
CA GLU A 50 16.65 -14.44 11.56
C GLU A 50 16.35 -12.94 11.48
N LYS A 51 15.81 -12.49 10.34
CA LYS A 51 15.47 -11.07 10.07
C LYS A 51 13.98 -10.86 9.82
N LYS A 52 13.13 -11.79 10.29
CA LYS A 52 11.68 -11.78 9.99
C LYS A 52 11.00 -10.48 10.37
N ASP A 53 11.29 -9.92 11.55
CA ASP A 53 10.56 -8.75 12.02
C ASP A 53 10.92 -7.52 11.18
N LEU A 54 12.20 -7.32 10.87
CA LEU A 54 12.65 -6.26 9.96
C LEU A 54 12.08 -6.41 8.54
N LEU A 55 12.03 -7.63 8.01
CA LEU A 55 11.44 -7.89 6.70
C LEU A 55 9.94 -7.54 6.70
N LEU A 56 9.20 -8.05 7.68
CA LEU A 56 7.77 -7.82 7.80
C LEU A 56 7.43 -6.36 8.11
N ASP A 57 8.28 -5.64 8.86
CA ASP A 57 8.14 -4.19 9.08
C ASP A 57 8.31 -3.41 7.76
N CYS A 58 9.29 -3.81 6.93
CA CYS A 58 9.47 -3.21 5.62
C CYS A 58 8.26 -3.47 4.71
N LEU A 59 7.76 -4.71 4.66
CA LEU A 59 6.60 -5.08 3.85
C LEU A 59 5.32 -4.38 4.33
N GLN A 60 5.12 -4.28 5.65
CA GLN A 60 4.01 -3.53 6.22
C GLN A 60 4.12 -2.03 5.88
N ASN A 61 5.32 -1.44 5.93
CA ASN A 61 5.50 -0.06 5.50
C ASN A 61 5.20 0.11 4.00
N VAL A 62 5.61 -0.81 3.13
CA VAL A 62 5.25 -0.77 1.70
C VAL A 62 3.73 -0.75 1.52
N VAL A 63 3.02 -1.65 2.21
CA VAL A 63 1.55 -1.68 2.19
C VAL A 63 0.94 -0.36 2.70
N ASN A 64 1.48 0.19 3.80
CA ASN A 64 1.00 1.44 4.37
C ASN A 64 1.24 2.66 3.46
N GLN A 65 2.43 2.79 2.88
CA GLN A 65 2.68 3.90 1.95
C GLN A 65 1.83 3.75 0.68
N SER A 66 1.62 2.52 0.22
CA SER A 66 0.77 2.22 -0.95
C SER A 66 -0.70 2.54 -0.69
N GLY A 67 -1.23 2.23 0.50
CA GLY A 67 -2.59 2.63 0.89
C GLY A 67 -2.72 4.16 1.02
N ALA A 68 -1.69 4.86 1.50
CA ALA A 68 -1.67 6.32 1.52
C ALA A 68 -1.71 6.93 0.11
N ILE A 69 -0.92 6.38 -0.82
CA ILE A 69 -0.91 6.77 -2.25
C ILE A 69 -2.28 6.47 -2.89
N SER A 70 -2.82 5.28 -2.66
CA SER A 70 -4.11 4.84 -3.17
C SER A 70 -5.23 5.85 -2.89
N ARG A 71 -5.26 6.44 -1.68
CA ARG A 71 -6.26 7.43 -1.29
C ARG A 71 -6.23 8.71 -2.13
N TYR A 72 -5.15 9.02 -2.86
CA TYR A 72 -5.13 10.14 -3.80
C TYR A 72 -6.04 9.88 -5.01
N PHE A 73 -6.00 8.66 -5.53
CA PHE A 73 -6.77 8.22 -6.70
C PHE A 73 -8.17 7.75 -6.32
N PHE A 74 -8.27 7.02 -5.22
CA PHE A 74 -9.48 6.35 -4.75
C PHE A 74 -9.84 6.83 -3.33
N PRO A 75 -10.46 8.01 -3.16
CA PRO A 75 -10.88 8.50 -1.85
C PRO A 75 -11.98 7.62 -1.22
N SER A 76 -11.99 7.54 0.13
CA SER A 76 -13.06 6.85 0.87
C SER A 76 -14.40 7.59 0.73
N ARG A 77 -15.50 6.82 0.74
CA ARG A 77 -16.88 7.34 0.65
C ARG A 77 -17.48 7.70 2.01
N GLU A 78 -16.91 7.22 3.11
CA GLU A 78 -17.60 7.15 4.40
C GLU A 78 -17.42 8.38 5.31
N GLY A 79 -16.42 9.23 5.06
CA GLY A 79 -16.12 10.37 5.95
C GLY A 79 -16.94 11.66 5.76
N MET A 80 -17.86 11.74 4.78
CA MET A 80 -18.49 13.02 4.40
C MET A 80 -20.00 12.91 4.17
N LYS A 81 -20.74 12.88 5.28
CA LYS A 81 -22.17 13.19 5.30
C LYS A 81 -22.34 14.72 5.32
N GLY A 82 -22.70 15.29 4.16
CA GLY A 82 -23.12 16.69 4.02
C GLY A 82 -22.14 17.59 3.25
N THR A 83 -22.69 18.28 2.24
CA THR A 83 -22.13 19.42 1.47
C THR A 83 -20.82 19.22 0.69
N ASP A 84 -20.45 20.23 -0.11
CA ASP A 84 -19.51 20.29 -1.26
C ASP A 84 -18.14 19.58 -1.13
N LYS A 85 -17.75 19.09 0.05
CA LYS A 85 -16.50 18.34 0.24
C LYS A 85 -16.50 16.99 -0.45
N LYS A 86 -17.67 16.33 -0.56
CA LYS A 86 -17.79 15.01 -1.21
C LYS A 86 -17.42 15.06 -2.71
N THR A 87 -17.64 16.18 -3.39
CA THR A 87 -17.25 16.36 -4.80
C THR A 87 -15.75 16.60 -4.92
N ILE A 88 -15.16 17.48 -4.08
CA ILE A 88 -13.73 17.84 -4.16
C ILE A 88 -12.80 16.61 -4.15
N HIS A 89 -12.98 15.66 -3.23
CA HIS A 89 -12.08 14.49 -3.16
C HIS A 89 -12.25 13.54 -4.33
N ARG A 90 -13.50 13.34 -4.78
CA ARG A 90 -13.83 12.52 -5.94
C ARG A 90 -13.27 13.13 -7.21
N ASP A 91 -13.48 14.42 -7.41
CA ASP A 91 -13.05 15.15 -8.61
C ASP A 91 -11.51 15.21 -8.65
N ARG A 92 -10.85 15.41 -7.49
CA ARG A 92 -9.40 15.22 -7.34
C ARG A 92 -8.95 13.81 -7.71
N GLY A 93 -9.63 12.78 -7.21
CA GLY A 93 -9.30 11.39 -7.51
C GLY A 93 -9.40 11.08 -9.00
N GLN A 94 -10.45 11.56 -9.66
CA GLN A 94 -10.63 11.43 -11.12
C GLN A 94 -9.55 12.17 -11.90
N TYR A 95 -9.24 13.41 -11.51
CA TYR A 95 -8.18 14.21 -12.14
C TYR A 95 -6.81 13.53 -12.02
N LEU A 96 -6.42 13.12 -10.81
CA LEU A 96 -5.14 12.45 -10.59
C LEU A 96 -5.08 11.09 -11.28
N SER A 97 -6.17 10.32 -11.28
CA SER A 97 -6.21 9.04 -12.00
C SER A 97 -5.97 9.23 -13.50
N LYS A 98 -6.54 10.30 -14.09
CA LYS A 98 -6.28 10.67 -15.49
C LYS A 98 -4.83 11.09 -15.73
N VAL A 99 -4.27 11.96 -14.87
CA VAL A 99 -2.88 12.44 -14.98
C VAL A 99 -1.87 11.29 -14.88
N PHE A 100 -2.10 10.35 -13.96
CA PHE A 100 -1.19 9.24 -13.71
C PHE A 100 -1.53 7.98 -14.51
N GLY A 101 -2.62 7.98 -15.28
CA GLY A 101 -3.09 6.79 -16.00
C GLY A 101 -3.46 5.62 -15.07
N VAL A 102 -3.84 5.88 -13.82
CA VAL A 102 -4.27 4.86 -12.86
C VAL A 102 -5.69 4.45 -13.20
N LYS A 103 -5.90 3.15 -13.39
CA LYS A 103 -7.18 2.55 -13.80
C LYS A 103 -7.84 1.81 -12.64
N ASP A 104 -9.10 1.42 -12.83
CA ASP A 104 -9.88 0.66 -11.86
C ASP A 104 -9.38 -0.78 -11.65
N ASP A 105 -8.47 -1.30 -12.49
CA ASP A 105 -7.80 -2.58 -12.30
C ASP A 105 -6.44 -2.45 -11.57
N SER A 106 -6.07 -1.24 -11.15
CA SER A 106 -4.82 -0.98 -10.43
C SER A 106 -4.76 -1.77 -9.11
N PRO A 107 -3.61 -2.36 -8.73
CA PRO A 107 -3.42 -3.01 -7.43
C PRO A 107 -3.63 -2.03 -6.26
N LEU A 108 -3.51 -0.71 -6.51
CA LEU A 108 -3.80 0.32 -5.53
C LEU A 108 -5.30 0.50 -5.27
N MET A 109 -6.21 0.02 -6.13
CA MET A 109 -7.66 0.13 -5.87
C MET A 109 -8.12 -0.77 -4.70
N ASN A 110 -7.30 -1.73 -4.28
CA ASN A 110 -7.63 -2.67 -3.22
C ASN A 110 -8.13 -1.94 -1.94
N ARG A 111 -9.36 -2.26 -1.52
CA ARG A 111 -9.98 -1.63 -0.35
C ARG A 111 -9.29 -2.01 0.95
N ALA A 112 -8.88 -3.27 1.09
CA ALA A 112 -8.17 -3.77 2.26
C ALA A 112 -6.85 -3.02 2.45
N LEU A 113 -6.15 -2.68 1.35
CA LEU A 113 -4.91 -1.90 1.34
C LEU A 113 -5.12 -0.47 1.86
N ARG A 114 -6.23 0.18 1.50
CA ARG A 114 -6.54 1.52 2.03
C ARG A 114 -6.92 1.46 3.51
N ASN A 115 -7.73 0.47 3.87
CA ASN A 115 -8.24 0.31 5.22
C ASN A 115 -7.17 -0.19 6.20
N SER A 116 -6.10 -0.83 5.72
CA SER A 116 -5.03 -1.38 6.59
C SER A 116 -4.30 -0.33 7.41
N ILE A 117 -4.37 0.95 7.02
CA ILE A 117 -3.73 2.06 7.74
C ILE A 117 -4.73 2.79 8.63
N GLU A 118 -5.93 3.04 8.11
CA GLU A 118 -6.93 3.93 8.73
C GLU A 118 -7.65 3.28 9.90
N HIS A 119 -7.75 1.96 9.89
CA HIS A 119 -8.52 1.17 10.86
C HIS A 119 -7.71 -0.02 11.38
N PHE A 120 -6.38 0.13 11.52
CA PHE A 120 -5.54 -0.99 11.94
C PHE A 120 -5.90 -1.51 13.34
N ASP A 121 -6.15 -0.60 14.27
CA ASP A 121 -6.59 -0.88 15.64
C ASP A 121 -7.99 -1.52 15.68
N GLU A 122 -8.97 -0.96 14.96
CA GLU A 122 -10.31 -1.55 14.87
C GLU A 122 -10.29 -2.95 14.23
N ARG A 123 -9.45 -3.16 13.21
CA ARG A 123 -9.26 -4.47 12.58
C ARG A 123 -8.57 -5.46 13.51
N LEU A 124 -7.65 -5.00 14.35
CA LEU A 124 -7.03 -5.83 15.38
C LEU A 124 -8.09 -6.29 16.39
N ASP A 125 -8.96 -5.39 16.85
CA ASP A 125 -10.04 -5.74 17.78
C ASP A 125 -10.98 -6.79 17.17
N LEU A 126 -11.39 -6.61 15.91
CA LEU A 126 -12.21 -7.59 15.19
C LEU A 126 -11.51 -8.95 15.06
N TYR A 127 -10.23 -8.94 14.70
CA TYR A 127 -9.41 -10.15 14.58
C TYR A 127 -9.30 -10.91 15.91
N LEU A 128 -9.21 -10.20 17.04
CA LEU A 128 -9.16 -10.81 18.37
C LEU A 128 -10.55 -11.28 18.85
N GLN A 129 -11.62 -10.62 18.42
CA GLN A 129 -13.00 -10.93 18.84
C GLN A 129 -13.50 -12.29 18.33
N GLU A 130 -12.99 -12.77 17.19
CA GLU A 130 -13.42 -14.04 16.57
C GLU A 130 -13.07 -15.29 17.41
N GLY A 131 -12.29 -15.14 18.48
CA GLY A 131 -11.89 -16.25 19.34
C GLY A 131 -10.73 -17.03 18.75
N ILE A 132 -9.53 -16.70 19.18
CA ILE A 132 -8.29 -17.32 18.69
C ILE A 132 -8.08 -18.64 19.43
N VAL A 133 -8.11 -19.76 18.70
CA VAL A 133 -7.87 -21.12 19.22
C VAL A 133 -6.80 -21.83 18.39
N GLY A 134 -6.05 -22.76 18.97
CA GLY A 134 -4.96 -23.43 18.27
C GLY A 134 -3.62 -22.69 18.40
N TYR A 135 -2.80 -22.70 17.35
CA TYR A 135 -1.46 -22.11 17.38
C TYR A 135 -1.47 -20.63 17.00
N ILE A 136 -0.82 -19.81 17.84
CA ILE A 136 -0.77 -18.36 17.66
C ILE A 136 0.67 -17.96 17.39
N PHE A 137 0.91 -17.36 16.23
CA PHE A 137 2.22 -16.89 15.82
C PHE A 137 2.19 -15.38 15.58
N PRO A 138 2.99 -14.59 16.34
CA PRO A 138 3.07 -13.13 16.12
C PRO A 138 3.66 -12.77 14.75
N SER A 139 4.69 -13.49 14.31
CA SER A 139 5.37 -13.24 13.04
C SER A 139 6.03 -14.50 12.50
N LEU A 140 5.87 -14.76 11.19
CA LEU A 140 6.52 -15.87 10.50
C LEU A 140 6.96 -15.50 9.08
N ILE A 141 8.05 -16.09 8.61
CA ILE A 141 8.38 -16.18 7.18
C ILE A 141 8.22 -17.64 6.77
N LEU A 142 7.41 -17.92 5.75
CA LEU A 142 7.13 -19.29 5.30
C LEU A 142 7.40 -19.42 3.81
N PRO A 143 7.71 -20.62 3.29
CA PRO A 143 7.80 -20.84 1.85
C PRO A 143 6.48 -20.57 1.14
N GLU A 144 5.38 -21.11 1.67
CA GLU A 144 4.02 -21.04 1.14
C GLU A 144 3.00 -21.06 2.30
N PRO A 145 1.73 -20.69 2.08
CA PRO A 145 0.68 -20.85 3.07
C PRO A 145 0.49 -22.33 3.44
N GLU A 146 0.53 -22.65 4.74
CA GLU A 146 0.22 -24.00 5.22
C GLU A 146 -1.29 -24.17 5.33
N ASP A 147 -1.83 -25.21 4.67
CA ASP A 147 -3.15 -25.74 4.97
C ASP A 147 -3.00 -26.79 6.08
N SER A 148 -3.51 -26.48 7.27
CA SER A 148 -3.50 -27.38 8.42
C SER A 148 -4.91 -27.62 8.94
N ASP A 149 -5.16 -28.85 9.41
CA ASP A 149 -6.39 -29.22 10.10
C ASP A 149 -6.54 -28.51 11.47
N VAL A 150 -5.45 -27.95 12.01
CA VAL A 150 -5.46 -27.14 13.24
C VAL A 150 -5.50 -25.66 12.86
N PRO A 151 -6.42 -24.85 13.42
CA PRO A 151 -6.44 -23.42 13.18
C PRO A 151 -5.09 -22.77 13.55
N HIS A 152 -4.50 -22.09 12.57
CA HIS A 152 -3.28 -21.31 12.71
C HIS A 152 -3.60 -19.83 12.62
N HIS A 153 -3.24 -19.09 13.67
CA HIS A 153 -3.44 -17.65 13.73
C HIS A 153 -2.10 -16.95 13.60
N ILE A 154 -1.77 -16.54 12.37
CA ILE A 154 -0.55 -15.82 12.06
C ILE A 154 -0.86 -14.34 11.92
N PHE A 155 -0.40 -13.54 12.89
CA PHE A 155 -0.67 -12.10 12.93
C PHE A 155 0.00 -11.37 11.77
N ARG A 156 1.28 -11.68 11.49
CA ARG A 156 2.03 -11.21 10.32
C ARG A 156 2.79 -12.35 9.66
N ALA A 157 2.67 -12.49 8.35
CA ALA A 157 3.41 -13.49 7.60
C ALA A 157 3.97 -12.93 6.30
N TYR A 158 5.03 -13.55 5.79
CA TYR A 158 5.43 -13.39 4.40
C TYR A 158 5.69 -14.77 3.79
N TYR A 159 5.08 -15.01 2.64
CA TYR A 159 5.19 -16.25 1.88
C TYR A 159 6.18 -16.03 0.74
N LEU A 160 7.35 -16.66 0.83
CA LEU A 160 8.51 -16.40 -0.01
C LEU A 160 8.29 -16.78 -1.47
N LYS A 161 7.61 -17.90 -1.76
CA LYS A 161 7.41 -18.38 -3.13
C LYS A 161 6.44 -17.49 -3.89
N GLU A 162 5.35 -17.10 -3.25
CA GLU A 162 4.27 -16.32 -3.87
C GLU A 162 4.49 -14.80 -3.77
N GLY A 163 5.39 -14.35 -2.88
CA GLY A 163 5.60 -12.93 -2.63
C GLY A 163 4.39 -12.27 -1.94
N ILE A 164 3.70 -13.01 -1.08
CA ILE A 164 2.48 -12.57 -0.41
C ILE A 164 2.80 -12.12 1.01
N PHE A 165 2.47 -10.88 1.34
CA PHE A 165 2.47 -10.38 2.71
C PHE A 165 1.08 -10.54 3.34
N GLN A 166 1.03 -11.15 4.52
CA GLN A 166 -0.20 -11.31 5.31
C GLN A 166 -0.14 -10.46 6.58
N VAL A 167 -1.22 -9.76 6.89
CA VAL A 167 -1.41 -9.10 8.19
C VAL A 167 -2.89 -9.08 8.58
N LEU A 168 -3.19 -9.48 9.81
CA LEU A 168 -4.57 -9.55 10.31
C LEU A 168 -5.50 -10.35 9.38
N GLY A 169 -5.03 -11.49 8.88
CA GLY A 169 -5.76 -12.36 7.95
C GLY A 169 -5.84 -11.88 6.49
N GLU A 170 -5.52 -10.61 6.21
CA GLU A 170 -5.52 -10.08 4.84
C GLU A 170 -4.21 -10.37 4.13
N ARG A 171 -4.29 -10.72 2.84
CA ARG A 171 -3.14 -11.07 1.99
C ARG A 171 -2.96 -10.06 0.86
N TYR A 172 -1.70 -9.67 0.63
CA TYR A 172 -1.31 -8.72 -0.41
C TYR A 172 -0.18 -9.31 -1.24
N GLU A 173 -0.39 -9.43 -2.55
CA GLU A 173 0.69 -9.66 -3.50
C GLU A 173 1.56 -8.41 -3.56
N VAL A 174 2.81 -8.52 -3.10
CA VAL A 174 3.67 -7.35 -2.90
C VAL A 174 4.17 -6.82 -4.25
N GLN A 175 4.52 -7.71 -5.17
CA GLN A 175 5.15 -7.34 -6.44
C GLN A 175 4.29 -6.39 -7.29
N PRO A 176 3.00 -6.67 -7.57
CA PRO A 176 2.17 -5.75 -8.35
C PRO A 176 2.02 -4.37 -7.70
N ILE A 177 1.94 -4.32 -6.36
CA ILE A 177 1.86 -3.06 -5.62
C ILE A 177 3.14 -2.25 -5.81
N VAL A 178 4.31 -2.88 -5.65
CA VAL A 178 5.61 -2.22 -5.80
C VAL A 178 5.81 -1.70 -7.22
N GLU A 179 5.43 -2.47 -8.24
CA GLU A 179 5.51 -2.07 -9.64
C GLU A 179 4.67 -0.83 -9.94
N GLU A 180 3.44 -0.77 -9.45
CA GLU A 180 2.56 0.39 -9.64
C GLU A 180 3.04 1.61 -8.86
N VAL A 181 3.53 1.42 -7.63
CA VAL A 181 4.18 2.48 -6.83
C VAL A 181 5.42 3.01 -7.55
N ALA A 182 6.20 2.14 -8.20
CA ALA A 182 7.37 2.54 -8.96
C ALA A 182 7.03 3.38 -10.17
N ARG A 183 6.05 2.94 -10.95
CA ARG A 183 5.53 3.69 -12.09
C ARG A 183 5.05 5.09 -11.69
N ILE A 184 4.35 5.20 -10.55
CA ILE A 184 3.91 6.48 -10.01
C ILE A 184 5.11 7.32 -9.55
N HIS A 185 6.10 6.73 -8.88
CA HIS A 185 7.31 7.43 -8.45
C HIS A 185 8.06 8.06 -9.63
N ASP A 186 8.27 7.31 -10.71
CA ASP A 186 8.97 7.82 -11.90
C ASP A 186 8.26 9.03 -12.52
N LEU A 187 6.92 9.00 -12.57
CA LEU A 187 6.11 10.14 -13.00
C LEU A 187 6.27 11.34 -12.06
N LEU A 188 6.24 11.10 -10.75
CA LEU A 188 6.39 12.16 -9.76
C LEU A 188 7.76 12.84 -9.84
N VAL A 189 8.84 12.06 -9.98
CA VAL A 189 10.20 12.60 -10.17
C VAL A 189 10.27 13.46 -11.43
N LYS A 190 9.64 13.02 -12.52
CA LYS A 190 9.54 13.80 -13.76
C LYS A 190 8.76 15.10 -13.56
N PHE A 191 7.62 15.07 -12.86
CA PHE A 191 6.80 16.26 -12.60
C PHE A 191 7.50 17.27 -11.70
N ASP A 192 8.21 16.79 -10.68
CA ASP A 192 8.99 17.63 -9.78
C ASP A 192 10.15 18.32 -10.51
N GLY A 193 10.90 17.56 -11.31
CA GLY A 193 11.98 18.08 -12.15
C GLY A 193 11.53 19.09 -13.21
N ASN A 194 10.25 19.08 -13.58
CA ASN A 194 9.64 19.99 -14.56
C ASN A 194 8.83 21.11 -13.88
N GLY A 195 9.27 21.60 -12.73
CA GLY A 195 8.69 22.76 -12.05
C GLY A 195 7.51 22.45 -11.13
N GLY A 196 7.33 21.19 -10.73
CA GLY A 196 6.28 20.79 -9.79
C GLY A 196 4.88 20.84 -10.39
N VAL A 197 4.76 20.53 -11.67
CA VAL A 197 3.49 20.58 -12.43
C VAL A 197 3.18 19.22 -13.04
N PHE A 198 1.92 18.81 -12.98
CA PHE A 198 1.40 17.65 -13.69
C PHE A 198 1.38 17.93 -15.19
N HIS A 199 2.13 17.13 -15.95
CA HIS A 199 2.12 17.19 -17.40
C HIS A 199 1.36 15.97 -17.91
N SER A 200 0.26 16.20 -18.64
CA SER A 200 -0.47 15.17 -19.38
C SER A 200 0.28 14.78 -20.65
#